data_AF-A0A6M0RUV1-F1
#
_entry.id   AF-A0A6M0RUV1-F1
#
_cell.length_a   1.000
_cell.length_b   1.000
_cell.length_c   1.000
_cell.angle_alpha   90.00
_cell.angle_beta   90.00
_cell.angle_gamma   90.00
#
_symmetry.space_group_name_H-M   'P 1'
#
loop_
_entity.id
_entity.type
_entity.pdbx_description
1 polymer ?
#
loop_
_entity_poly.entity_id
_entity_poly.type
_entity_poly.pdbx_seq_one_letter_code
_entity_poly.pdbx_strand_id
1 'polypeptide(L)'
;MAFFENFTTAIRDKWLNYVQDNRAWLELQMNNVSVRTPDGGRRPSSLLILGVINAIEPKLSNLMVPFYKLNSDEDALVEVLGLNFDPEMALNGTGEDGPTLDASSGDDPPLLEGLEGL
;
A
#
# COMPACT_ATOMS: atom_id res chain seq x y z
N MET A 1 -12.31 13.23 0.93
CA MET A 1 -11.60 11.94 0.99
C MET A 1 -10.29 12.00 1.79
N ALA A 2 -9.74 13.20 2.05
CA ALA A 2 -8.55 13.45 2.87
C ALA A 2 -8.38 12.66 4.19
N PHE A 3 -9.45 12.27 4.90
CA PHE A 3 -9.29 11.48 6.13
C PHE A 3 -8.66 10.10 5.87
N PHE A 4 -9.10 9.40 4.83
CA PHE A 4 -8.61 8.04 4.53
C PHE A 4 -7.20 8.09 3.90
N GLU A 5 -6.93 9.08 3.06
CA GLU A 5 -5.59 9.34 2.51
C GLU A 5 -4.58 9.69 3.61
N ASN A 6 -4.94 10.57 4.54
CA ASN A 6 -4.08 10.89 5.69
C ASN A 6 -3.88 9.66 6.60
N PHE A 7 -4.90 8.81 6.72
CA PHE A 7 -4.82 7.59 7.52
C PHE A 7 -3.89 6.55 6.89
N THR A 8 -4.02 6.28 5.59
CA THR A 8 -3.15 5.35 4.85
C THR A 8 -1.70 5.85 4.79
N THR A 9 -1.50 7.17 4.62
CA THR A 9 -0.17 7.79 4.71
C THR A 9 0.46 7.56 6.09
N ALA A 10 -0.27 7.83 7.18
CA ALA A 10 0.23 7.60 8.53
C ALA A 10 0.53 6.12 8.81
N ILE A 11 -0.27 5.20 8.25
CA ILE A 11 -0.01 3.76 8.32
C ILE A 11 1.27 3.40 7.58
N ARG A 12 1.47 3.93 6.37
CA ARG A 12 2.68 3.71 5.57
C ARG A 12 3.93 4.15 6.32
N ASP A 13 3.92 5.35 6.90
CA ASP A 13 5.06 5.87 7.67
C ASP A 13 5.38 4.99 8.87
N LYS A 14 4.35 4.54 9.61
CA LYS A 14 4.52 3.62 10.73
C LYS A 14 5.07 2.26 10.30
N TRP A 15 4.62 1.74 9.17
CA TRP A 15 5.16 0.51 8.59
C TRP A 15 6.65 0.65 8.26
N LEU A 16 7.02 1.73 7.56
CA LEU A 16 8.41 1.99 7.19
C LEU A 16 9.32 2.16 8.41
N ASN A 17 8.87 2.88 9.44
CA ASN A 17 9.60 3.00 10.70
C ASN A 17 9.82 1.64 11.37
N TYR A 18 8.76 0.80 11.42
CA TYR A 18 8.89 -0.56 11.96
C TYR A 18 9.89 -1.40 11.15
N VAL A 19 9.86 -1.31 9.81
CA VAL A 19 10.80 -2.02 8.95
C VAL A 19 12.22 -1.57 9.21
N GLN A 20 12.45 -0.26 9.30
CA GLN A 20 13.77 0.30 9.59
C GLN A 20 14.32 -0.18 10.95
N ASP A 21 13.48 -0.16 11.99
CA ASP A 21 13.87 -0.57 13.35
C ASP A 21 14.12 -2.09 13.48
N ASN A 22 13.45 -2.90 12.64
CA ASN A 22 13.48 -4.36 12.72
C ASN A 22 14.10 -5.04 11.49
N ARG A 23 14.87 -4.27 10.71
CA ARG A 23 15.38 -4.65 9.40
C ARG A 23 16.05 -6.03 9.37
N ALA A 24 16.97 -6.27 10.30
CA ALA A 24 17.72 -7.53 10.38
C ALA A 24 16.80 -8.76 10.59
N TRP A 25 15.74 -8.62 11.39
CA TRP A 25 14.79 -9.70 11.61
C TRP A 25 13.88 -9.90 10.39
N LEU A 26 13.40 -8.83 9.78
CA LEU A 26 12.57 -8.90 8.57
C LEU A 26 13.31 -9.52 7.39
N GLU A 27 14.59 -9.17 7.18
CA GLU A 27 15.41 -9.80 6.15
C GLU A 27 15.47 -11.32 6.32
N LEU A 28 15.70 -11.80 7.55
CA LEU A 28 15.71 -13.24 7.87
C LEU A 28 14.32 -13.88 7.67
N GLN A 29 13.25 -13.20 8.06
CA GLN A 29 11.88 -13.69 7.88
C GLN A 29 11.54 -13.78 6.38
N MET A 30 11.87 -12.76 5.60
CA MET A 30 11.57 -12.65 4.16
C MET A 30 12.37 -13.62 3.29
N ASN A 31 13.53 -14.08 3.76
CA ASN A 31 14.28 -15.18 3.13
C ASN A 31 13.50 -16.51 3.18
N ASN A 32 12.61 -16.68 4.15
CA ASN A 32 11.75 -17.87 4.25
C ASN A 32 10.43 -17.67 3.51
N VAL A 33 9.73 -16.56 3.79
CA VAL A 33 8.41 -16.28 3.22
C VAL A 33 8.32 -14.82 2.82
N SER A 34 8.17 -14.57 1.52
CA SER A 34 7.94 -13.25 0.96
C SER A 34 6.94 -13.31 -0.19
N VAL A 35 6.27 -12.18 -0.43
CA VAL A 35 5.28 -11.98 -1.50
C VAL A 35 5.87 -11.01 -2.52
N ARG A 36 5.66 -11.28 -3.82
CA ARG A 36 6.06 -10.37 -4.90
C ARG A 36 5.14 -9.15 -4.92
N THR A 37 5.73 -7.99 -5.09
CA THR A 37 5.02 -6.71 -5.15
C THR A 37 4.95 -6.20 -6.59
N PRO A 38 3.96 -5.34 -6.93
CA PRO A 38 3.81 -4.79 -8.28
C PRO A 38 5.01 -3.95 -8.76
N ASP A 39 5.74 -3.32 -7.84
CA ASP A 39 6.97 -2.57 -8.07
C ASP A 39 8.20 -3.47 -8.35
N GLY A 40 8.01 -4.77 -8.51
CA GLY A 40 9.07 -5.75 -8.84
C GLY A 40 9.88 -6.24 -7.64
N GLY A 41 9.67 -5.64 -6.47
CA GLY A 41 10.33 -6.02 -5.23
C GLY A 41 9.66 -7.17 -4.49
N ARG A 42 9.86 -7.20 -3.18
CA ARG A 42 9.26 -8.18 -2.27
C ARG A 42 8.83 -7.52 -0.96
N ARG A 43 7.78 -8.07 -0.36
CA ARG A 43 7.31 -7.70 0.98
C ARG A 43 7.11 -8.93 1.87
N PRO A 44 7.01 -8.75 3.20
CA PRO A 44 6.53 -9.79 4.11
C PRO A 44 5.10 -10.25 3.78
N SER A 45 4.68 -11.37 4.36
CA SER A 45 3.30 -11.86 4.20
C SER A 45 2.27 -10.86 4.72
N SER A 46 1.06 -10.90 4.15
CA SER A 46 -0.01 -9.96 4.49
C SER A 46 -0.43 -10.05 5.95
N LEU A 47 -0.50 -11.25 6.52
CA LEU A 47 -0.75 -11.44 7.95
C LEU A 47 0.30 -10.78 8.85
N LEU A 48 1.58 -10.82 8.46
CA LEU A 48 2.63 -10.18 9.24
C LEU A 48 2.44 -8.66 9.22
N ILE A 49 2.24 -8.08 8.03
CA ILE A 49 2.01 -6.64 7.86
C ILE A 49 0.77 -6.22 8.67
N LEU A 50 -0.36 -6.90 8.49
CA LEU A 50 -1.61 -6.59 9.19
C LEU A 50 -1.46 -6.76 10.71
N GLY A 51 -0.80 -7.82 11.18
CA GLY A 51 -0.56 -8.05 12.60
C GLY A 51 0.27 -6.95 13.25
N VAL A 52 1.36 -6.52 12.59
CA VAL A 52 2.22 -5.43 13.07
C VAL A 52 1.47 -4.11 13.06
N ILE A 53 0.83 -3.72 11.95
CA ILE A 53 0.15 -2.44 11.86
C ILE A 53 -1.02 -2.37 12.84
N ASN A 54 -1.75 -3.47 13.02
CA ASN A 54 -2.80 -3.57 14.01
C ASN A 54 -2.29 -3.37 15.46
N ALA A 55 -1.04 -3.72 15.75
CA ALA A 55 -0.42 -3.50 17.07
C ALA A 55 0.05 -2.04 17.28
N ILE A 56 0.47 -1.35 16.22
CA ILE A 56 1.07 0.00 16.31
C ILE A 56 0.11 1.15 15.93
N GLU A 57 -1.01 0.86 15.28
CA GLU A 57 -2.06 1.83 14.95
C GLU A 57 -3.42 1.40 15.53
N PRO A 58 -3.77 1.87 16.76
CA PRO A 58 -5.02 1.51 17.42
C PRO A 58 -6.27 1.87 16.61
N LYS A 59 -6.21 2.90 15.74
CA LYS A 59 -7.35 3.25 14.89
C LYS A 59 -7.62 2.19 13.83
N LEU A 60 -6.58 1.49 13.33
CA LEU A 60 -6.76 0.38 12.41
C LEU A 60 -7.47 -0.79 13.10
N SER A 61 -7.15 -1.07 14.37
CA SER A 61 -7.80 -2.17 15.12
C SER A 61 -9.32 -2.05 15.18
N ASN A 62 -9.84 -0.82 15.28
CA ASN A 62 -11.28 -0.56 15.25
C ASN A 62 -11.91 -0.84 13.87
N LEU A 63 -11.11 -0.83 12.80
CA LEU A 63 -11.54 -1.07 11.42
C LEU A 63 -11.29 -2.51 10.96
N MET A 64 -10.41 -3.26 11.62
CA MET A 64 -10.07 -4.63 11.22
C MET A 64 -11.29 -5.56 11.22
N VAL A 65 -12.13 -5.53 12.26
CA VAL A 65 -13.31 -6.41 12.35
C VAL A 65 -14.30 -6.19 11.19
N PRO A 66 -14.74 -4.96 10.88
CA PRO A 66 -15.64 -4.74 9.75
C PRO A 66 -14.98 -5.01 8.40
N PHE A 67 -13.69 -4.69 8.21
CA PHE A 67 -12.98 -4.97 6.96
C PHE A 67 -12.86 -6.47 6.70
N TYR A 68 -12.48 -7.25 7.71
CA TYR A 68 -12.33 -8.70 7.57
C TYR A 68 -13.67 -9.42 7.33
N LYS A 69 -14.77 -8.87 7.83
CA LYS A 69 -16.13 -9.37 7.52
C LYS A 69 -16.55 -9.07 6.08
N LEU A 70 -16.07 -7.97 5.50
CA LEU A 70 -16.40 -7.56 4.14
C LEU A 70 -15.54 -8.29 3.11
N ASN A 71 -14.24 -8.41 3.39
CA ASN A 71 -13.30 -9.16 2.58
C ASN A 71 -12.23 -9.78 3.50
N SER A 72 -12.14 -11.10 3.49
CA SER A 72 -11.14 -11.86 4.25
C SER A 72 -9.83 -12.09 3.48
N ASP A 73 -9.72 -11.55 2.27
CA ASP A 73 -8.49 -11.58 1.48
C ASP A 73 -7.49 -10.56 2.04
N GLU A 74 -6.45 -11.08 2.69
CA GLU A 74 -5.42 -10.30 3.36
C GLU A 74 -4.57 -9.49 2.38
N ASP A 75 -4.33 -9.99 1.17
CA ASP A 75 -3.57 -9.28 0.14
C ASP A 75 -4.37 -8.07 -0.35
N ALA A 76 -5.68 -8.24 -0.57
CA ALA A 76 -6.57 -7.14 -0.91
C ALA A 76 -6.64 -6.07 0.20
N LEU A 77 -6.64 -6.50 1.48
CA LEU A 77 -6.59 -5.56 2.61
C LEU A 77 -5.28 -4.77 2.65
N VAL A 78 -4.14 -5.43 2.44
CA VAL A 78 -2.82 -4.78 2.37
C VAL A 78 -2.76 -3.79 1.21
N GLU A 79 -3.36 -4.12 0.07
CA GLU A 79 -3.45 -3.23 -1.09
C GLU A 79 -4.29 -1.98 -0.80
N VAL A 80 -5.49 -2.14 -0.21
CA VAL A 80 -6.35 -1.00 0.16
C VAL A 80 -5.71 -0.08 1.20
N LEU A 81 -4.87 -0.63 2.09
CA LEU A 81 -4.09 0.15 3.05
C LEU A 81 -2.87 0.85 2.43
N GLY A 82 -2.58 0.63 1.14
CA GLY A 82 -1.42 1.21 0.47
C GLY A 82 -0.09 0.59 0.89
N LEU A 83 -0.10 -0.67 1.33
CA LEU A 83 1.06 -1.38 1.88
C LEU A 83 1.60 -2.48 0.94
N ASN A 84 1.09 -2.58 -0.29
CA ASN A 84 1.53 -3.56 -1.28
C ASN A 84 2.73 -3.07 -2.10
N PHE A 85 3.83 -2.77 -1.43
CA PHE A 85 5.08 -2.29 -2.04
C PHE A 85 6.30 -2.89 -1.32
N ASP A 86 7.48 -2.79 -1.92
CA ASP A 86 8.73 -3.23 -1.30
C ASP A 86 9.21 -2.17 -0.29
N PRO A 87 9.21 -2.50 1.02
CA PRO A 87 9.55 -1.51 2.04
C PRO A 87 11.03 -1.14 2.04
N GLU A 88 11.92 -2.04 1.60
CA GLU A 88 13.34 -1.74 1.49
C GLU A 88 13.59 -0.77 0.34
N MET A 89 12.98 -1.03 -0.82
CA MET A 89 13.08 -0.11 -1.96
C MET A 89 12.57 1.29 -1.61
N ALA A 90 11.46 1.39 -0.87
CA ALA A 90 10.91 2.65 -0.39
C ALA A 90 11.86 3.37 0.58
N LEU A 91 12.47 2.67 1.54
CA LEU A 91 13.45 3.25 2.48
C LEU A 91 14.72 3.73 1.78
N ASN A 92 15.15 3.03 0.72
CA ASN A 92 16.33 3.37 -0.06
C ASN A 92 16.10 4.50 -1.08
N GLY A 93 14.89 5.05 -1.18
CA GLY A 93 14.54 6.09 -2.17
C GLY A 93 14.52 5.57 -3.61
N THR A 94 14.43 4.24 -3.78
CA THR A 94 14.36 3.53 -5.07
C THR A 94 12.96 3.05 -5.41
N GLY A 95 12.01 3.16 -4.47
CA GLY A 95 10.60 2.93 -4.74
C GLY A 95 10.07 4.08 -5.59
N GLU A 96 9.70 3.80 -6.83
CA GLU A 96 8.80 4.69 -7.58
C GLU A 96 7.58 4.91 -6.68
N ASP A 97 7.21 6.17 -6.45
CA ASP A 97 5.98 6.50 -5.73
C ASP A 97 4.84 5.80 -6.48
N GLY A 98 4.40 4.66 -5.93
CA GLY A 98 3.29 3.89 -6.46
C GLY A 98 2.10 4.82 -6.63
N PRO A 99 1.23 4.56 -7.63
CA PRO A 99 0.27 5.53 -8.11
C PRO A 99 -0.52 6.07 -6.93
N THR A 100 -0.30 7.35 -6.62
CA THR A 100 -1.30 8.14 -5.93
C THR A 100 -2.57 7.93 -6.75
N LEU A 101 -3.62 7.41 -6.12
CA LEU A 101 -4.94 7.36 -6.71
C LEU A 101 -5.38 8.82 -6.89
N ASP A 102 -4.87 9.47 -7.93
CA ASP A 102 -5.31 10.77 -8.38
C ASP A 102 -6.71 10.55 -8.94
N ALA A 103 -7.69 10.60 -8.05
CA ALA A 103 -9.06 10.90 -8.40
C ALA A 103 -9.15 12.40 -8.79
N SER A 104 -8.38 12.80 -9.80
CA SER A 104 -8.58 14.09 -10.46
C SER A 104 -9.69 13.89 -11.49
N SER A 105 -10.92 14.10 -11.03
CA SER A 105 -12.03 14.43 -11.91
C SER A 105 -11.73 15.78 -12.55
N GLY A 106 -11.67 15.85 -13.88
CA GLY A 106 -11.43 17.11 -14.59
C GLY A 106 -11.32 16.96 -16.09
N ASP A 107 -12.49 16.89 -16.74
CA ASP A 107 -12.78 17.40 -18.09
C ASP A 107 -11.86 17.00 -19.26
N ASP A 108 -12.12 15.83 -19.86
CA ASP A 108 -11.77 15.58 -21.26
C ASP A 108 -12.83 16.22 -22.19
N PRO A 109 -12.46 17.19 -23.07
CA PRO A 109 -13.33 17.60 -24.16
C PRO A 109 -13.36 16.53 -25.27
N PRO A 110 -14.43 16.40 -26.06
CA PRO A 110 -14.59 15.30 -26.99
C PRO A 110 -13.60 15.39 -28.17
N LEU A 111 -12.84 14.32 -28.38
CA LEU A 111 -11.95 14.11 -29.53
C LEU A 111 -12.74 13.76 -30.80
N LEU A 112 -13.45 14.73 -31.42
CA LEU A 112 -13.96 14.57 -32.79
C LEU A 112 -14.07 15.93 -33.52
N GLU A 113 -12.93 16.54 -33.86
CA GLU A 113 -12.89 17.61 -34.86
C GLU A 113 -11.61 17.45 -35.70
N GLY A 114 -11.73 16.69 -36.81
CA GLY A 114 -10.57 16.37 -37.65
C GLY A 114 -10.84 15.48 -38.88
N LEU A 115 -12.07 15.46 -39.39
CA LEU A 115 -12.39 14.77 -40.66
C LEU A 115 -13.21 15.68 -41.58
N GLU A 116 -12.64 16.84 -41.95
CA GLU A 116 -13.01 17.50 -43.20
C GLU A 116 -11.76 17.63 -44.07
N GLY A 117 -11.68 16.80 -45.10
CA GLY A 117 -10.59 16.80 -46.05
C GLY A 117 -10.41 15.47 -46.79
N LEU A 118 -11.45 15.01 -47.49
CA LEU A 118 -11.37 14.24 -48.76
C LEU A 118 -12.77 14.01 -49.34
#